data_AF-A0A2N3D4E4-F1
#
_entry.id   AF-A0A2N3D4E4-F1
#
_cell.length_a   1.000
_cell.length_b   1.000
_cell.length_c   1.000
_cell.angle_alpha   90.00
_cell.angle_beta   90.00
_cell.angle_gamma   90.00
#
_symmetry.space_group_name_H-M   'P 1'
#
loop_
_entity.id
_entity.type
_entity.pdbx_description
1 polymer ?
#
loop_
_entity_poly.entity_id
_entity_poly.type
_entity_poly.pdbx_seq_one_letter_code
_entity_poly.pdbx_strand_id
1 'polypeptide(L)'
;MTIFVACTLSAWGASTAIAQDASVAPAVEMAATAPNGCELHVWPAERMASQTTGWLGGFGAIGAVADMAANGGKDARNRAAMASALDSPSQLDALQSLDLIQLLDLKPGTTIIRHEEPLERKTMNKVKTRRSESPSSCYAELIVADVFYHKAPIYGRSLRTLFMVRDFGADQTIDFEYKAWGGNGLKIFPTKEGEDADAGIDELNTVFKKNFEEYASNARTSMKTKRKA
;
A
#
# COMPACT_ATOMS: atom_id res chain seq x y z
N MET A 1 -85.24 -3.66 -19.87
CA MET A 1 -85.87 -2.67 -20.75
C MET A 1 -85.39 -1.29 -20.33
N THR A 2 -84.76 -0.55 -21.26
CA THR A 2 -84.46 0.90 -21.23
C THR A 2 -83.42 1.37 -20.20
N ILE A 3 -82.15 1.65 -20.56
CA ILE A 3 -81.56 2.83 -21.28
C ILE A 3 -81.55 4.13 -20.45
N PHE A 4 -80.31 4.52 -20.07
CA PHE A 4 -79.66 5.84 -19.93
C PHE A 4 -80.31 6.97 -19.10
N VAL A 5 -79.52 7.67 -18.29
CA VAL A 5 -78.79 8.92 -18.64
C VAL A 5 -77.95 9.38 -17.45
N ALA A 6 -76.77 9.92 -17.76
CA ALA A 6 -75.74 10.43 -16.87
C ALA A 6 -76.09 11.77 -16.19
N CYS A 7 -75.46 12.05 -15.05
CA CYS A 7 -75.19 13.41 -14.61
C CYS A 7 -73.86 13.46 -13.85
N THR A 8 -72.86 14.05 -14.48
CA THR A 8 -71.53 14.36 -13.94
C THR A 8 -71.60 15.63 -13.09
N LEU A 9 -70.95 15.62 -11.93
CA LEU A 9 -70.48 16.84 -11.26
C LEU A 9 -69.06 16.62 -10.74
N SER A 10 -68.16 17.44 -11.26
CA SER A 10 -66.75 17.55 -10.91
C SER A 10 -66.57 18.34 -9.61
N ALA A 11 -65.62 17.94 -8.77
CA ALA A 11 -65.05 18.79 -7.73
C ALA A 11 -63.54 18.55 -7.60
N TRP A 12 -62.83 19.67 -7.45
CA TRP A 12 -61.38 19.85 -7.52
C TRP A 12 -60.59 19.27 -6.34
N GLY A 13 -59.34 18.87 -6.65
CA GLY A 13 -58.16 19.51 -6.06
C GLY A 13 -57.51 18.85 -4.83
N ALA A 14 -56.38 18.18 -5.06
CA ALA A 14 -55.12 18.36 -4.33
C ALA A 14 -54.02 17.51 -4.99
N SER A 15 -53.30 18.07 -5.96
CA SER A 15 -52.05 17.48 -6.44
C SER A 15 -50.94 17.86 -5.46
N THR A 16 -50.47 16.91 -4.67
CA THR A 16 -49.22 17.03 -3.93
C THR A 16 -48.07 17.14 -4.92
N ALA A 17 -47.43 18.31 -4.96
CA ALA A 17 -46.16 18.51 -5.64
C ALA A 17 -45.09 17.65 -4.95
N ILE A 18 -44.60 16.64 -5.65
CA ILE A 18 -43.43 15.87 -5.23
C ILE A 18 -42.21 16.70 -5.65
N ALA A 19 -41.49 17.24 -4.67
CA ALA A 19 -40.22 17.88 -4.92
C ALA A 19 -39.27 16.83 -5.53
N GLN A 20 -38.80 17.09 -6.75
CA GLN A 20 -37.69 16.33 -7.34
C GLN A 20 -36.43 16.70 -6.58
N ASP A 21 -36.01 15.81 -5.70
CA ASP A 21 -34.67 15.84 -5.11
C ASP A 21 -33.68 15.69 -6.27
N ALA A 22 -33.04 16.79 -6.64
CA ALA A 22 -31.96 16.79 -7.61
C ALA A 22 -30.79 16.05 -6.96
N SER A 23 -30.65 14.77 -7.29
CA SER A 23 -29.48 13.96 -6.99
C SER A 23 -28.25 14.64 -7.58
N VAL A 24 -27.55 15.42 -6.75
CA VAL A 24 -26.22 15.94 -7.03
C VAL A 24 -25.31 14.71 -7.12
N ALA A 25 -24.94 14.34 -8.35
CA ALA A 25 -23.87 13.38 -8.57
C ALA A 25 -22.61 13.91 -7.87
N PRO A 26 -21.85 13.05 -7.15
CA PRO A 26 -20.63 13.50 -6.51
C PRO A 26 -19.70 14.04 -7.60
N ALA A 27 -19.34 15.31 -7.47
CA ALA A 27 -18.28 15.90 -8.28
C ALA A 27 -17.02 15.09 -8.01
N VAL A 28 -16.52 14.39 -9.03
CA VAL A 28 -15.19 13.81 -9.01
C VAL A 28 -14.25 15.02 -8.92
N GLU A 29 -13.70 15.23 -7.74
CA GLU A 29 -12.72 16.27 -7.46
C GLU A 29 -11.52 15.99 -8.37
N MET A 30 -11.43 16.74 -9.48
CA MET A 30 -10.26 16.69 -10.35
C MET A 30 -9.06 17.08 -9.50
N ALA A 31 -8.19 16.09 -9.24
CA ALA A 31 -6.96 16.31 -8.50
C ALA A 31 -6.21 17.52 -9.09
N ALA A 32 -5.89 18.47 -8.23
CA ALA A 32 -5.16 19.67 -8.62
C ALA A 32 -3.85 19.27 -9.31
N THR A 33 -3.62 19.83 -10.51
CA THR A 33 -2.41 19.55 -11.29
C THR A 33 -1.17 19.87 -10.47
N ALA A 34 -0.24 18.92 -10.39
CA ALA A 34 0.99 19.07 -9.65
C ALA A 34 1.76 20.36 -10.04
N PRO A 35 2.44 21.05 -9.11
CA PRO A 35 3.13 22.32 -9.38
C PRO A 35 4.13 22.26 -10.54
N ASN A 36 4.75 21.09 -10.75
CA ASN A 36 5.67 20.81 -11.85
C ASN A 36 5.10 19.81 -12.88
N GLY A 37 3.83 19.44 -12.76
CA GLY A 37 3.16 18.43 -13.59
C GLY A 37 3.57 16.97 -13.33
N CYS A 38 4.35 16.70 -12.27
CA CYS A 38 4.81 15.37 -11.88
C CYS A 38 4.09 14.83 -10.65
N GLU A 39 3.75 13.55 -10.69
CA GLU A 39 3.11 12.85 -9.58
C GLU A 39 3.89 11.59 -9.19
N LEU A 40 4.00 11.37 -7.88
CA LEU A 40 4.38 10.10 -7.28
C LEU A 40 3.16 9.50 -6.61
N HIS A 41 2.65 8.40 -7.16
CA HIS A 41 1.57 7.65 -6.54
C HIS A 41 2.13 6.61 -5.58
N VAL A 42 1.59 6.54 -4.36
CA VAL A 42 2.07 5.65 -3.30
C VAL A 42 0.98 4.68 -2.89
N TRP A 43 1.27 3.38 -2.92
CA TRP A 43 0.37 2.31 -2.47
C TRP A 43 0.99 1.52 -1.31
N PRO A 44 0.24 1.27 -0.22
CA PRO A 44 0.69 0.46 0.90
C PRO A 44 0.59 -1.03 0.58
N ALA A 45 1.22 -1.85 1.43
CA ALA A 45 1.15 -3.29 1.33
C ALA A 45 -0.13 -3.81 1.97
N GLU A 46 -0.81 -4.72 1.27
CA GLU A 46 -1.88 -5.55 1.83
C GLU A 46 -1.31 -6.67 2.70
N ARG A 47 -0.17 -7.21 2.26
CA ARG A 47 0.35 -8.47 2.74
C ARG A 47 1.36 -8.27 3.87
N MET A 48 1.00 -8.85 5.00
CA MET A 48 1.88 -9.08 6.14
C MET A 48 2.26 -10.56 6.19
N ALA A 49 3.55 -10.87 6.24
CA ALA A 49 4.04 -12.24 6.36
C ALA A 49 4.96 -12.38 7.58
N SER A 50 4.84 -13.48 8.30
CA SER A 50 5.74 -13.83 9.41
C SER A 50 6.27 -15.23 9.18
N GLN A 51 7.57 -15.39 9.34
CA GLN A 51 8.19 -16.71 9.36
C GLN A 51 9.21 -16.79 10.48
N THR A 52 9.00 -17.74 11.37
CA THR A 52 9.95 -18.12 12.39
C THR A 52 10.56 -19.46 12.03
N THR A 53 11.86 -19.46 11.76
CA THR A 53 12.61 -20.70 11.56
C THR A 53 13.35 -21.10 12.83
N GLY A 54 13.15 -22.34 13.24
CA GLY A 54 13.90 -23.02 14.29
C GLY A 54 15.01 -23.89 13.72
N TRP A 55 15.70 -24.60 14.62
CA TRP A 55 16.82 -25.47 14.25
C TRP A 55 16.39 -26.62 13.32
N LEU A 56 15.13 -27.06 13.44
CA LEU A 56 14.56 -28.15 12.65
C LEU A 56 14.45 -27.79 11.16
N GLY A 57 14.35 -26.50 10.82
CA GLY A 57 14.32 -26.04 9.43
C GLY A 57 15.59 -26.40 8.62
N GLY A 58 16.70 -26.71 9.31
CA GLY A 58 17.94 -27.19 8.68
C GLY A 58 17.91 -28.67 8.26
N PHE A 59 16.92 -29.45 8.68
CA PHE A 59 16.83 -30.91 8.44
C PHE A 59 16.11 -31.28 7.14
N GLY A 60 16.24 -30.43 6.12
CA GLY A 60 15.58 -30.63 4.83
C GLY A 60 14.05 -30.42 4.89
N ALA A 61 13.34 -30.92 3.87
CA ALA A 61 11.92 -30.61 3.66
C ALA A 61 11.02 -31.06 4.83
N ILE A 62 11.28 -32.23 5.43
CA ILE A 62 10.49 -32.73 6.57
C ILE A 62 10.70 -31.83 7.80
N GLY A 63 11.96 -31.45 8.06
CA GLY A 63 12.31 -30.52 9.13
C GLY A 63 11.64 -29.15 8.96
N ALA A 64 11.62 -28.62 7.73
CA ALA A 64 10.94 -27.36 7.41
C ALA A 64 9.43 -27.42 7.63
N VAL A 65 8.76 -28.53 7.30
CA VAL A 65 7.32 -28.71 7.54
C VAL A 65 7.03 -28.80 9.04
N ALA A 66 7.83 -29.58 9.78
CA ALA A 66 7.69 -29.69 11.24
C ALA A 66 7.90 -28.34 11.94
N ASP A 67 8.90 -27.57 11.49
CA ASP A 67 9.22 -26.27 12.06
C ASP A 67 8.14 -25.21 11.76
N MET A 68 7.58 -25.23 10.55
CA MET A 68 6.42 -24.39 10.19
C MET A 68 5.19 -24.74 11.02
N ALA A 69 4.90 -26.03 11.23
CA ALA A 69 3.80 -26.46 12.09
C ALA A 69 4.01 -26.01 13.55
N ALA A 70 5.23 -26.14 14.07
CA ALA A 70 5.57 -25.75 15.44
C ALA A 70 5.48 -24.23 15.68
N ASN A 71 5.75 -23.42 14.65
CA ASN A 71 5.76 -21.96 14.78
C ASN A 71 4.52 -21.26 14.20
N GLY A 72 3.60 -21.98 13.55
CA GLY A 72 2.44 -21.39 12.88
C GLY A 72 1.59 -20.46 13.75
N GLY A 73 1.36 -20.83 15.01
CA GLY A 73 0.64 -19.96 15.96
C GLY A 73 1.41 -18.69 16.34
N LYS A 74 2.74 -18.76 16.47
CA LYS A 74 3.59 -17.58 16.71
C LYS A 74 3.58 -16.66 15.49
N ASP A 75 3.73 -17.24 14.30
CA ASP A 75 3.73 -16.49 13.05
C ASP A 75 2.36 -15.84 12.77
N ALA A 76 1.26 -16.49 13.15
CA ALA A 76 -0.07 -15.88 13.08
C ALA A 76 -0.20 -14.66 13.99
N ARG A 77 0.25 -14.75 15.25
CA ARG A 77 0.24 -13.61 16.19
C ARG A 77 1.13 -12.47 15.73
N ASN A 78 2.36 -12.77 15.30
CA ASN A 78 3.28 -11.75 14.79
C ASN A 78 2.70 -11.03 13.57
N ARG A 79 2.07 -11.79 12.65
CA ARG A 79 1.40 -11.20 11.48
C ARG A 79 0.25 -10.27 11.88
N ALA A 80 -0.57 -10.68 12.83
CA ALA A 80 -1.67 -9.84 13.32
C ALA A 80 -1.14 -8.56 13.99
N ALA A 81 -0.10 -8.67 14.81
CA ALA A 81 0.53 -7.51 15.44
C ALA A 81 1.14 -6.54 14.41
N MET A 82 1.83 -7.06 13.39
CA MET A 82 2.32 -6.24 12.28
C MET A 82 1.19 -5.59 11.48
N ALA A 83 0.11 -6.33 11.19
CA ALA A 83 -1.04 -5.80 10.46
C ALA A 83 -1.71 -4.64 11.21
N SER A 84 -1.70 -4.68 12.55
CA SER A 84 -2.18 -3.57 13.38
C SER A 84 -1.20 -2.40 13.44
N ALA A 85 0.12 -2.68 13.50
CA ALA A 85 1.15 -1.65 13.66
C ALA A 85 1.52 -0.93 12.35
N LEU A 86 1.35 -1.61 11.23
CA LEU A 86 1.71 -1.18 9.88
C LEU A 86 0.48 -1.32 8.96
N ASP A 87 -0.68 -0.88 9.41
CA ASP A 87 -1.86 -0.79 8.55
C ASP A 87 -1.62 0.22 7.39
N SER A 88 -2.57 0.30 6.44
CA SER A 88 -2.40 1.18 5.26
C SER A 88 -2.11 2.64 5.65
N PRO A 89 -2.89 3.27 6.56
CA PRO A 89 -2.61 4.64 6.99
C PRO A 89 -1.22 4.77 7.62
N SER A 90 -0.83 3.86 8.53
CA SER A 90 0.47 3.94 9.21
C SER A 90 1.65 3.79 8.25
N GLN A 91 1.55 2.92 7.25
CA GLN A 91 2.58 2.78 6.21
C GLN A 91 2.72 4.07 5.39
N LEU A 92 1.60 4.66 4.98
CA LEU A 92 1.60 5.87 4.18
C LEU A 92 2.09 7.09 4.97
N ASP A 93 1.69 7.21 6.24
CA ASP A 93 2.18 8.26 7.14
C ASP A 93 3.68 8.10 7.41
N ALA A 94 4.15 6.86 7.61
CA ALA A 94 5.57 6.57 7.76
C ALA A 94 6.37 6.97 6.52
N LEU A 95 5.90 6.65 5.31
CA LEU A 95 6.55 7.05 4.07
C LEU A 95 6.49 8.58 3.86
N GLN A 96 5.35 9.20 4.13
CA GLN A 96 5.17 10.64 3.96
C GLN A 96 5.98 11.48 4.96
N SER A 97 6.33 10.90 6.11
CA SER A 97 7.27 11.52 7.06
C SER A 97 8.71 11.60 6.55
N LEU A 98 9.03 10.92 5.45
CA LEU A 98 10.34 10.94 4.80
C LEU A 98 10.35 11.89 3.60
N ASP A 99 11.52 12.41 3.23
CA ASP A 99 11.70 13.18 2.00
C ASP A 99 11.77 12.23 0.78
N LEU A 100 10.60 11.75 0.35
CA LEU A 100 10.48 10.82 -0.79
C LEU A 100 11.06 11.41 -2.08
N ILE A 101 10.97 12.72 -2.26
CA ILE A 101 11.47 13.41 -3.45
C ILE A 101 12.99 13.29 -3.51
N GLN A 102 13.68 13.58 -2.41
CA GLN A 102 15.13 13.43 -2.33
C GLN A 102 15.57 11.97 -2.35
N LEU A 103 14.89 11.10 -1.60
CA LEU A 103 15.27 9.69 -1.46
C LEU A 103 15.20 8.94 -2.80
N LEU A 104 14.20 9.23 -3.62
CA LEU A 104 13.99 8.60 -4.93
C LEU A 104 14.54 9.43 -6.11
N ASP A 105 15.24 10.54 -5.85
CA ASP A 105 15.82 11.41 -6.91
C ASP A 105 14.77 11.89 -7.92
N LEU A 106 13.58 12.25 -7.41
CA LEU A 106 12.45 12.78 -8.19
C LEU A 106 12.61 14.27 -8.46
N LYS A 107 11.88 14.78 -9.46
CA LYS A 107 11.92 16.20 -9.78
C LYS A 107 11.39 17.04 -8.61
N PRO A 108 12.05 18.15 -8.21
CA PRO A 108 11.52 19.05 -7.19
C PRO A 108 10.11 19.54 -7.54
N GLY A 109 9.23 19.61 -6.55
CA GLY A 109 7.83 20.01 -6.72
C GLY A 109 6.89 18.89 -7.19
N THR A 110 7.35 17.64 -7.24
CA THR A 110 6.50 16.46 -7.54
C THR A 110 5.44 16.31 -6.45
N THR A 111 4.18 16.18 -6.85
CA THR A 111 3.07 15.95 -5.92
C THR A 111 3.03 14.48 -5.52
N ILE A 112 2.87 14.23 -4.23
CA ILE A 112 2.70 12.87 -3.69
C ILE A 112 1.20 12.59 -3.60
N ILE A 113 0.75 11.56 -4.30
CA ILE A 113 -0.64 11.10 -4.30
C ILE A 113 -0.72 9.78 -3.53
N ARG A 114 -1.51 9.77 -2.45
CA ARG A 114 -1.72 8.59 -1.61
C ARG A 114 -2.88 7.78 -2.13
N HIS A 115 -2.71 6.46 -2.14
CA HIS A 115 -3.78 5.50 -2.37
C HIS A 115 -3.92 4.63 -1.13
N GLU A 116 -4.99 4.80 -0.38
CA GLU A 116 -5.22 4.05 0.86
C GLU A 116 -5.51 2.56 0.61
N GLU A 117 -6.11 2.25 -0.54
CA GLU A 117 -6.41 0.87 -0.94
C GLU A 117 -5.12 0.15 -1.38
N PRO A 118 -4.73 -0.94 -0.70
CA PRO A 118 -3.57 -1.73 -1.07
C PRO A 118 -3.69 -2.39 -2.45
N LEU A 119 -2.55 -2.70 -3.05
CA LEU A 119 -2.52 -3.47 -4.29
C LEU A 119 -2.36 -4.96 -4.01
N GLU A 120 -3.15 -5.80 -4.70
CA GLU A 120 -2.91 -7.24 -4.67
C GLU A 120 -1.53 -7.55 -5.27
N ARG A 121 -0.67 -8.20 -4.47
CA ARG A 121 0.73 -8.55 -4.84
C ARG A 121 0.85 -9.25 -6.20
N LYS A 122 -0.13 -10.06 -6.58
CA LYS A 122 -0.12 -10.80 -7.86
C LYS A 122 -0.22 -9.89 -9.08
N THR A 123 -0.76 -8.67 -8.92
CA THR A 123 -0.91 -7.70 -10.01
C THR A 123 0.37 -6.91 -10.26
N MET A 124 1.30 -6.86 -9.30
CA MET A 124 2.50 -6.01 -9.36
C MET A 124 3.36 -6.24 -10.60
N ASN A 125 3.59 -7.51 -10.95
CA ASN A 125 4.41 -7.86 -12.10
C ASN A 125 3.58 -7.98 -13.40
N LYS A 126 2.24 -7.93 -13.32
CA LYS A 126 1.35 -8.13 -14.48
C LYS A 126 0.91 -6.82 -15.12
N VAL A 127 0.52 -5.84 -14.30
CA VAL A 127 0.14 -4.51 -14.79
C VAL A 127 1.42 -3.79 -15.17
N LYS A 128 1.60 -3.49 -16.45
CA LYS A 128 2.78 -2.79 -16.98
C LYS A 128 2.47 -1.39 -17.50
N THR A 129 1.23 -0.95 -17.34
CA THR A 129 0.77 0.42 -17.57
C THR A 129 0.65 1.20 -16.26
N ARG A 130 0.36 2.50 -16.35
CA ARG A 130 0.03 3.31 -15.17
C ARG A 130 -1.17 2.70 -14.47
N ARG A 131 -1.14 2.67 -13.13
CA ARG A 131 -2.26 2.18 -12.30
C ARG A 131 -3.33 3.23 -12.06
N SER A 132 -2.97 4.50 -12.16
CA SER A 132 -3.89 5.63 -12.08
C SER A 132 -4.11 6.22 -13.47
N GLU A 133 -5.31 6.75 -13.70
CA GLU A 133 -5.68 7.48 -14.92
C GLU A 133 -5.22 8.95 -14.90
N SER A 134 -4.27 9.29 -14.02
CA SER A 134 -3.72 10.63 -13.88
C SER A 134 -3.26 11.21 -15.23
N PRO A 135 -3.69 12.44 -15.57
CA PRO A 135 -3.25 13.14 -16.77
C PRO A 135 -1.85 13.78 -16.62
N SER A 136 -1.11 13.48 -15.54
CA SER A 136 0.20 14.06 -15.27
C SER A 136 1.21 13.81 -16.40
N SER A 137 2.02 14.84 -16.66
CA SER A 137 3.08 14.83 -17.66
C SER A 137 4.31 14.02 -17.24
N CYS A 138 4.41 13.68 -15.96
CA CYS A 138 5.43 12.81 -15.38
C CYS A 138 4.77 11.96 -14.31
N TYR A 139 4.87 10.64 -14.43
CA TYR A 139 4.18 9.72 -13.56
C TYR A 139 5.14 8.68 -13.00
N ALA A 140 5.22 8.61 -11.67
CA ALA A 140 5.96 7.61 -10.95
C ALA A 140 5.08 6.89 -9.93
N GLU A 141 5.47 5.67 -9.60
CA GLU A 141 4.79 4.84 -8.62
C GLU A 141 5.76 4.33 -7.58
N LEU A 142 5.37 4.38 -6.31
CA LEU A 142 5.99 3.66 -5.20
C LEU A 142 4.98 2.67 -4.64
N ILE A 143 5.31 1.39 -4.72
CA ILE A 143 4.46 0.31 -4.24
C ILE A 143 5.18 -0.43 -3.11
N VAL A 144 4.54 -0.51 -1.94
CA VAL A 144 4.93 -1.44 -0.89
C VAL A 144 4.25 -2.78 -1.18
N ALA A 145 5.04 -3.81 -1.46
CA ALA A 145 4.55 -5.08 -2.00
C ALA A 145 4.27 -6.15 -0.94
N ASP A 146 5.07 -6.14 0.13
CA ASP A 146 5.10 -7.17 1.15
C ASP A 146 5.88 -6.64 2.35
N VAL A 147 5.36 -6.86 3.56
CA VAL A 147 6.06 -6.61 4.82
C VAL A 147 6.26 -7.95 5.51
N PHE A 148 7.52 -8.31 5.74
CA PHE A 148 7.92 -9.64 6.14
C PHE A 148 8.75 -9.62 7.41
N TYR A 149 8.18 -10.13 8.50
CA TYR A 149 8.93 -10.50 9.69
C TYR A 149 9.63 -11.84 9.46
N HIS A 150 10.93 -11.87 9.74
CA HIS A 150 11.70 -13.09 9.72
C HIS A 150 12.49 -13.26 11.01
N LYS A 151 12.40 -14.45 11.61
CA LYS A 151 13.28 -14.87 12.69
C LYS A 151 14.06 -16.08 12.27
N ALA A 152 15.39 -15.94 12.23
CA ALA A 152 16.32 -17.04 11.99
C ALA A 152 17.09 -17.39 13.29
N PRO A 153 17.51 -18.65 13.47
CA PRO A 153 18.25 -19.05 14.68
C PRO A 153 19.58 -18.32 14.85
N ILE A 154 20.30 -18.04 13.75
CA ILE A 154 21.64 -17.45 13.77
C ILE A 154 21.59 -15.92 13.62
N TYR A 155 20.76 -15.42 12.70
CA TYR A 155 20.74 -14.01 12.32
C TYR A 155 19.73 -13.17 13.12
N GLY A 156 19.00 -13.79 14.05
CA GLY A 156 18.06 -13.10 14.91
C GLY A 156 16.78 -12.69 14.17
N ARG A 157 16.23 -11.53 14.54
CA ARG A 157 14.93 -11.03 14.07
C ARG A 157 15.14 -9.86 13.12
N SER A 158 14.38 -9.81 12.05
CA SER A 158 14.37 -8.69 11.11
C SER A 158 12.98 -8.41 10.58
N LEU A 159 12.78 -7.15 10.19
CA LEU A 159 11.69 -6.73 9.35
C LEU A 159 12.25 -6.46 7.96
N ARG A 160 11.65 -7.05 6.94
CA ARG A 160 12.00 -6.83 5.55
C ARG A 160 10.80 -6.28 4.83
N THR A 161 11.00 -5.28 3.98
CA THR A 161 9.93 -4.69 3.20
C THR A 161 10.32 -4.73 1.73
N LEU A 162 9.44 -5.29 0.90
CA LEU A 162 9.61 -5.35 -0.54
C LEU A 162 9.00 -4.10 -1.14
N PHE A 163 9.81 -3.27 -1.78
CA PHE A 163 9.34 -2.09 -2.47
C PHE A 163 9.52 -2.24 -3.98
N MET A 164 8.71 -1.52 -4.73
CA MET A 164 8.86 -1.36 -6.17
C MET A 164 8.63 0.10 -6.54
N VAL A 165 9.60 0.70 -7.20
CA VAL A 165 9.49 2.01 -7.82
C VAL A 165 9.39 1.82 -9.32
N ARG A 166 8.49 2.56 -9.95
CA ARG A 166 8.31 2.58 -11.40
C ARG A 166 8.24 4.02 -11.89
N ASP A 167 8.93 4.31 -12.97
CA ASP A 167 8.88 5.60 -13.67
C ASP A 167 8.30 5.33 -15.07
N PHE A 168 7.31 6.13 -15.45
CA PHE A 168 6.63 6.05 -16.74
C PHE A 168 6.83 7.31 -17.59
N GLY A 169 7.52 8.32 -17.05
CA GLY A 169 7.65 9.61 -17.72
C GLY A 169 6.28 10.15 -18.15
N ALA A 170 6.16 10.53 -19.41
CA ALA A 170 4.96 11.16 -19.99
C ALA A 170 3.96 10.18 -20.63
N ASP A 171 4.29 8.89 -20.71
CA ASP A 171 3.46 7.90 -21.41
C ASP A 171 2.99 6.74 -20.50
N GLN A 172 2.37 5.73 -21.09
CA GLN A 172 1.80 4.58 -20.39
C GLN A 172 2.79 3.42 -20.17
N THR A 173 4.04 3.55 -20.60
CA THR A 173 5.04 2.50 -20.58
C THR A 173 6.08 2.72 -19.49
N ILE A 174 6.67 1.63 -19.00
CA ILE A 174 7.65 1.69 -17.92
C ILE A 174 9.04 2.00 -18.49
N ASP A 175 9.55 3.18 -18.21
CA ASP A 175 10.93 3.58 -18.51
C ASP A 175 11.92 2.93 -17.53
N PHE A 176 11.52 2.89 -16.25
CA PHE A 176 12.32 2.36 -15.16
C PHE A 176 11.46 1.55 -14.20
N GLU A 177 11.96 0.39 -13.78
CA GLU A 177 11.38 -0.42 -12.69
C GLU A 177 12.53 -0.94 -11.84
N TYR A 178 12.41 -0.77 -10.53
CA TYR A 178 13.33 -1.37 -9.57
C TYR A 178 12.58 -1.97 -8.40
N LYS A 179 12.77 -3.28 -8.21
CA LYS A 179 12.09 -4.07 -7.19
C LYS A 179 13.12 -4.75 -6.30
N ALA A 180 13.13 -4.43 -5.02
CA ALA A 180 14.08 -4.98 -4.08
C ALA A 180 13.56 -4.94 -2.65
N TRP A 181 14.19 -5.73 -1.79
CA TRP A 181 13.95 -5.72 -0.36
C TRP A 181 14.85 -4.69 0.32
N GLY A 182 14.29 -3.87 1.19
CA GLY A 182 15.02 -3.29 2.32
C GLY A 182 14.88 -4.20 3.54
N GLY A 183 15.88 -4.27 4.42
CA GLY A 183 15.84 -5.23 5.51
C GLY A 183 16.73 -4.88 6.69
N ASN A 184 16.10 -4.61 7.83
CA ASN A 184 16.77 -4.17 9.04
C ASN A 184 16.38 -5.03 10.25
N GLY A 185 17.29 -5.16 11.21
CA GLY A 185 17.12 -5.99 12.40
C GLY A 185 16.13 -5.41 13.42
N LEU A 186 15.48 -6.29 14.18
CA LEU A 186 14.55 -5.96 15.26
C LEU A 186 15.14 -6.38 16.62
N LYS A 187 15.02 -5.50 17.61
CA LYS A 187 15.52 -5.66 18.99
C LYS A 187 14.40 -5.87 20.00
N ILE A 188 13.20 -5.37 19.72
CA ILE A 188 12.06 -5.42 20.63
C ILE A 188 11.02 -6.39 20.07
N PHE A 189 10.52 -6.15 18.85
CA PHE A 189 9.45 -6.96 18.26
C PHE A 189 9.90 -8.40 17.93
N PRO A 190 9.08 -9.44 18.20
CA PRO A 190 7.81 -9.38 18.94
C PRO A 190 8.05 -9.25 20.44
N THR A 191 7.21 -8.46 21.09
CA THR A 191 7.24 -8.24 22.54
C THR A 191 6.77 -9.48 23.28
N LYS A 192 7.36 -9.73 24.46
CA LYS A 192 6.87 -10.78 25.36
C LYS A 192 5.73 -10.26 26.21
N GLU A 193 4.98 -11.19 26.80
CA GLU A 193 3.99 -10.86 27.81
C GLU A 193 4.65 -10.09 28.97
N GLY A 194 4.04 -8.97 29.36
CA GLY A 194 4.57 -8.07 30.39
C GLY A 194 5.66 -7.10 29.92
N GLU A 195 6.06 -7.13 28.64
CA GLU A 195 6.90 -6.09 28.03
C GLU A 195 6.05 -4.96 27.43
N ASP A 196 6.68 -3.82 27.20
CA ASP A 196 6.06 -2.65 26.58
C ASP A 196 5.71 -2.94 25.11
N ALA A 197 4.43 -3.15 24.84
CA ALA A 197 3.90 -3.44 23.51
C ALA A 197 4.07 -2.25 22.56
N ASP A 198 3.96 -1.02 23.07
CA ASP A 198 4.02 0.21 22.28
C ASP A 198 5.45 0.40 21.76
N ALA A 199 6.46 0.12 22.59
CA ALA A 199 7.87 0.14 22.16
C ALA A 199 8.16 -0.84 21.00
N GLY A 200 7.47 -1.98 20.95
CA GLY A 200 7.57 -2.94 19.84
C GLY A 200 6.92 -2.41 18.55
N ILE A 201 5.78 -1.73 18.68
CA ILE A 201 5.05 -1.10 17.56
C ILE A 201 5.85 0.08 16.98
N ASP A 202 6.42 0.91 17.86
CA ASP A 202 7.29 2.03 17.46
C ASP A 202 8.54 1.55 16.75
N GLU A 203 9.12 0.42 17.20
CA GLU A 203 10.24 -0.21 16.51
C GLU A 203 9.83 -0.64 15.09
N LEU A 204 8.66 -1.26 14.90
CA LEU A 204 8.21 -1.68 13.57
C LEU A 204 8.09 -0.49 12.61
N ASN A 205 7.48 0.61 13.03
CA ASN A 205 7.37 1.83 12.22
C ASN A 205 8.75 2.44 11.93
N THR A 206 9.64 2.46 12.91
CA THR A 206 11.02 2.94 12.75
C THR A 206 11.80 2.10 11.76
N VAL A 207 11.72 0.77 11.87
CA VAL A 207 12.45 -0.17 11.01
C VAL A 207 11.85 -0.22 9.60
N PHE A 208 10.54 -0.03 9.46
CA PHE A 208 9.89 0.13 8.16
C PHE A 208 10.44 1.33 7.38
N LYS A 209 10.60 2.49 8.04
CA LYS A 209 11.23 3.68 7.43
C LYS A 209 12.68 3.42 7.02
N LYS A 210 13.47 2.77 7.89
CA LYS A 210 14.86 2.38 7.57
C LYS A 210 14.95 1.43 6.38
N ASN A 211 14.01 0.48 6.28
CA ASN A 211 13.93 -0.40 5.11
C ASN A 211 13.70 0.41 3.83
N PHE A 212 12.86 1.44 3.88
CA PHE A 212 12.65 2.30 2.71
C PHE A 212 13.89 3.13 2.38
N GLU A 213 14.58 3.72 3.36
CA GLU A 213 15.82 4.47 3.13
C GLU A 213 16.92 3.63 2.47
N GLU A 214 17.13 2.40 2.97
CA GLU A 214 18.07 1.43 2.40
C GLU A 214 17.67 1.09 0.96
N TYR A 215 16.40 0.77 0.73
CA TYR A 215 15.86 0.48 -0.59
C TYR A 215 16.05 1.67 -1.56
N ALA A 216 15.70 2.88 -1.14
CA ALA A 216 15.75 4.09 -1.95
C ALA A 216 17.19 4.44 -2.36
N SER A 217 18.16 4.26 -1.47
CA SER A 217 19.58 4.41 -1.78
C SER A 217 20.03 3.47 -2.93
N ASN A 218 19.60 2.21 -2.87
CA ASN A 218 19.89 1.21 -3.91
C ASN A 218 19.14 1.52 -5.21
N ALA A 219 17.86 1.91 -5.13
CA ALA A 219 17.04 2.28 -6.26
C ALA A 219 17.64 3.47 -7.03
N ARG A 220 18.04 4.53 -6.32
CA ARG A 220 18.71 5.70 -6.89
C ARG A 220 20.02 5.35 -7.58
N THR A 221 20.80 4.45 -6.99
CA THR A 221 22.04 3.95 -7.61
C THR A 221 21.74 3.22 -8.91
N SER A 222 20.70 2.37 -8.93
CA SER A 222 20.25 1.67 -10.12
C SER A 222 19.73 2.62 -11.20
N MET A 223 18.90 3.62 -10.85
CA MET A 223 18.40 4.65 -11.77
C MET A 223 19.54 5.41 -12.45
N LYS A 224 20.55 5.84 -11.68
CA LYS A 224 21.71 6.58 -12.19
C LYS A 224 22.53 5.75 -13.16
N THR A 225 22.69 4.45 -12.92
CA THR A 225 23.38 3.55 -13.84
C THR A 225 22.58 3.39 -15.14
N LYS A 226 21.27 3.18 -15.05
CA LYS A 226 20.41 2.99 -16.23
C LYS A 226 20.31 4.26 -17.10
N ARG A 227 20.23 5.45 -16.50
CA ARG A 227 20.18 6.74 -17.23
C ARG A 227 21.49 7.09 -17.95
N LYS A 228 22.61 6.45 -17.60
CA LYS A 228 23.92 6.64 -18.25
C LYS A 228 24.19 5.62 -19.37
N ALA A 229 23.42 4.55 -19.43
CA ALA A 229 23.54 3.48 -20.41
C ALA A 229 22.66 3.78 -21.64
#